data_AF-A0A327H1C7-F1
#
_entry.id   AF-A0A327H1C7-F1
#
_cell.length_a   1.000
_cell.length_b   1.000
_cell.length_c   1.000
_cell.angle_alpha   90.00
_cell.angle_beta   90.00
_cell.angle_gamma   90.00
#
_symmetry.space_group_name_H-M   'P 1'
#
loop_
_entity.id
_entity.type
_entity.pdbx_description
1 polymer ?
#
loop_
_entity_poly.entity_id
_entity_poly.type
_entity_poly.pdbx_seq_one_letter_code
_entity_poly.pdbx_strand_id
1 'polypeptide(L)'
;GWRANLTISNKGNADAIVYFICDDAQTGLRQSIGDAYVGGLVQSGDTAMFPINWTPAGEGEMALACTILTPSQLVNEDHWGGGSITTPLIDFQYTEENGAGSVVPALVAMAGVGILIGVFLIRRS
;
A
#
# COMPACT_ATOMS: atom_id res chain seq x y z
N GLY A 1 1.62 -1.28 3.47
CA GLY A 1 1.44 -0.85 2.08
C GLY A 1 0.38 -1.71 1.42
N TRP A 2 -0.33 -1.13 0.47
CA TRP A 2 -1.30 -1.78 -0.38
C TRP A 2 -0.58 -2.42 -1.55
N ARG A 3 -1.04 -3.60 -1.97
CA ARG A 3 -0.42 -4.34 -3.08
C ARG A 3 -1.20 -4.08 -4.35
N ALA A 4 -0.47 -3.85 -5.43
CA ALA A 4 -1.02 -3.77 -6.78
C ALA A 4 -0.10 -4.50 -7.75
N ASN A 5 -0.60 -4.78 -8.95
CA ASN A 5 0.16 -5.42 -10.01
C ASN A 5 0.20 -4.51 -11.23
N LEU A 6 1.40 -4.23 -11.74
CA LEU A 6 1.58 -3.57 -13.02
C LEU A 6 1.84 -4.62 -14.10
N THR A 7 1.03 -4.62 -15.15
CA THR A 7 1.15 -5.56 -16.26
C THR A 7 1.70 -4.85 -17.49
N ILE A 8 2.82 -5.33 -18.02
CA ILE A 8 3.48 -4.75 -19.20
C ILE A 8 3.55 -5.83 -20.29
N SER A 9 3.05 -5.51 -21.48
CA SER A 9 3.07 -6.40 -22.64
C SER A 9 4.08 -5.90 -23.68
N ASN A 10 5.02 -6.76 -24.08
CA ASN A 10 5.99 -6.46 -25.13
C ASN A 10 5.49 -7.02 -26.46
N LYS A 11 5.01 -6.13 -27.35
CA LYS A 11 4.57 -6.48 -28.71
C LYS A 11 5.69 -6.41 -29.76
N GLY A 12 6.93 -6.19 -29.33
CA GLY A 12 8.10 -6.18 -30.20
C GLY A 12 8.53 -7.58 -30.64
N ASN A 13 9.58 -7.64 -31.46
CA ASN A 13 10.19 -8.87 -31.96
C ASN A 13 11.51 -9.22 -31.24
N ALA A 14 11.82 -8.54 -30.14
CA ALA A 14 13.01 -8.71 -29.34
C ALA A 14 12.66 -8.53 -27.86
N ASP A 15 13.43 -9.19 -26.99
CA ASP A 15 13.32 -9.04 -25.55
C ASP A 15 13.65 -7.60 -25.12
N ALA A 16 12.95 -7.10 -24.12
CA ALA A 16 13.14 -5.74 -23.62
C ALA A 16 13.34 -5.75 -22.09
N ILE A 17 14.30 -4.97 -21.61
CA ILE A 17 14.40 -4.62 -20.19
C ILE A 17 13.67 -3.31 -20.00
N VAL A 18 12.67 -3.30 -19.13
CA VAL A 18 11.84 -2.12 -18.84
C VAL A 18 12.01 -1.70 -17.40
N TYR A 19 11.95 -0.39 -17.16
CA TYR A 19 11.87 0.20 -15.83
C TYR A 19 10.67 1.14 -15.80
N PHE A 20 10.11 1.36 -14.63
CA PHE A 20 9.00 2.28 -14.44
C PHE A 20 9.03 2.93 -13.06
N ILE A 21 8.38 4.08 -12.99
CA ILE A 21 8.14 4.86 -11.78
C ILE A 21 6.63 5.08 -11.66
N CYS A 22 6.15 5.38 -10.45
CA CYS A 22 4.77 5.78 -10.25
C CYS A 22 4.71 7.03 -9.37
N ASP A 23 3.91 7.99 -9.82
CA ASP A 23 3.61 9.22 -9.10
C ASP A 23 2.14 9.21 -8.70
N ASP A 24 1.78 10.02 -7.71
CA ASP A 24 0.39 10.28 -7.41
C ASP A 24 -0.22 11.10 -8.56
N ALA A 25 -1.31 10.59 -9.12
CA ALA A 25 -1.91 11.13 -10.33
C ALA A 25 -2.52 12.54 -10.15
N GLN A 26 -2.78 12.96 -8.90
CA GLN A 26 -3.37 14.26 -8.62
C GLN A 26 -2.31 15.30 -8.28
N THR A 27 -1.32 14.92 -7.48
CA THR A 27 -0.29 15.83 -6.95
C THR A 27 1.01 15.80 -7.76
N GLY A 28 1.24 14.75 -8.55
CA GLY A 28 2.49 14.50 -9.26
C GLY A 28 3.66 14.12 -8.35
N LEU A 29 3.41 13.86 -7.05
CA LEU A 29 4.46 13.50 -6.10
C LEU A 29 4.85 12.04 -6.26
N ARG A 30 6.17 11.77 -6.29
CA ARG A 30 6.73 10.42 -6.38
C ARG A 30 6.22 9.53 -5.25
N GLN A 31 5.63 8.41 -5.63
CA GLN A 31 5.16 7.40 -4.68
C GLN A 31 6.21 6.31 -4.49
N SER A 32 6.38 5.86 -3.25
CA SER A 32 7.23 4.72 -2.95
C SER A 32 6.47 3.44 -3.28
N ILE A 33 6.80 2.83 -4.42
CA ILE A 33 6.26 1.55 -4.90
C ILE A 33 7.25 0.38 -4.76
N GLY A 34 8.46 0.67 -4.25
CA GLY A 34 9.64 -0.20 -4.23
C GLY A 34 10.93 0.65 -4.21
N ASP A 35 12.02 0.10 -4.77
CA ASP A 35 13.20 0.91 -5.12
C ASP A 35 12.80 2.01 -6.13
N ALA A 36 13.61 3.07 -6.24
CA ALA A 36 13.31 4.22 -7.10
C ALA A 36 13.03 3.83 -8.57
N TYR A 37 13.58 2.70 -9.03
CA TYR A 37 13.31 2.12 -10.34
C TYR A 37 12.92 0.66 -10.18
N VAL A 38 11.68 0.31 -10.52
CA VAL A 38 11.20 -1.07 -10.55
C VAL A 38 11.11 -1.53 -11.99
N GLY A 39 11.51 -2.76 -12.28
CA GLY A 39 11.62 -3.21 -13.66
C GLY A 39 12.12 -4.64 -13.82
N GLY A 40 12.25 -5.06 -15.07
CA GLY A 40 12.76 -6.39 -15.41
C GLY A 40 12.64 -6.71 -16.89
N LEU A 41 12.95 -7.95 -17.22
CA LEU A 41 12.85 -8.48 -18.58
C LEU A 41 11.39 -8.75 -18.95
N VAL A 42 10.99 -8.32 -20.14
CA VAL A 42 9.74 -8.70 -20.80
C VAL A 42 10.10 -9.30 -22.16
N GLN A 43 9.89 -10.59 -22.31
CA GLN A 43 10.26 -11.31 -23.53
C GLN A 43 9.45 -10.82 -24.73
N SER A 44 10.00 -11.00 -25.93
CA SER A 44 9.32 -10.70 -27.18
C SER A 44 7.96 -11.40 -27.27
N GLY A 45 6.89 -10.62 -27.50
CA GLY A 45 5.52 -11.15 -27.63
C GLY A 45 4.86 -11.54 -26.30
N ASP A 46 5.53 -11.35 -25.16
CA ASP A 46 5.05 -11.81 -23.85
C ASP A 46 4.53 -10.67 -22.97
N THR A 47 3.89 -11.03 -21.87
CA THR A 47 3.36 -10.11 -20.86
C THR A 47 3.92 -10.45 -19.48
N ALA A 48 4.64 -9.49 -18.90
CA ALA A 48 5.19 -9.61 -17.55
C ALA A 48 4.30 -8.89 -16.53
N MET A 49 4.29 -9.40 -15.30
CA MET A 49 3.60 -8.80 -14.16
C MET A 49 4.59 -8.41 -13.08
N PHE A 50 4.56 -7.16 -12.66
CA PHE A 50 5.43 -6.59 -11.65
C PHE A 50 4.59 -6.25 -10.39
N PRO A 51 4.78 -6.98 -9.28
CA PRO A 51 4.08 -6.65 -8.04
C PRO A 51 4.70 -5.39 -7.43
N ILE A 52 3.84 -4.43 -7.09
CA ILE A 52 4.22 -3.19 -6.42
C ILE A 52 3.56 -3.10 -5.05
N ASN A 53 4.22 -2.41 -4.13
CA ASN A 53 3.70 -2.14 -2.80
C ASN A 53 3.77 -0.64 -2.55
N TRP A 54 2.63 0.01 -2.37
CA TRP A 54 2.54 1.45 -2.21
C TRP A 54 1.84 1.83 -0.92
N THR A 55 2.16 2.99 -0.37
CA THR A 55 1.50 3.47 0.83
C THR A 55 0.94 4.86 0.53
N PRO A 56 -0.38 5.06 0.71
CA PRO A 56 -1.00 6.36 0.51
C PRO A 56 -0.35 7.40 1.43
N ALA A 57 -0.14 8.62 0.93
CA ALA A 57 0.44 9.70 1.72
C ALA A 57 -0.52 10.29 2.77
N GLY A 58 -1.81 9.97 2.67
CA GLY A 58 -2.88 10.45 3.55
C GLY A 58 -4.21 9.78 3.27
N GLU A 59 -5.28 10.36 3.78
CA GLU A 59 -6.66 9.96 3.47
C GLU A 59 -7.19 10.63 2.19
N GLY A 60 -8.25 10.06 1.64
CA GLY A 60 -8.98 10.57 0.49
C GLY A 60 -8.76 9.77 -0.80
N GLU A 61 -9.31 10.31 -1.90
CA GLU A 61 -9.19 9.70 -3.21
C GLU A 61 -7.82 9.92 -3.81
N MET A 62 -7.16 8.84 -4.22
CA MET A 62 -5.87 8.91 -4.90
C MET A 62 -5.73 7.83 -5.96
N ALA A 63 -4.86 8.09 -6.93
CA ALA A 63 -4.56 7.18 -8.02
C ALA A 63 -3.06 7.22 -8.32
N LEU A 64 -2.53 6.13 -8.87
CA LEU A 64 -1.15 6.06 -9.33
C LEU A 64 -1.09 6.30 -10.83
N ALA A 65 -0.22 7.21 -11.26
CA ALA A 65 0.21 7.37 -12.64
C ALA A 65 1.60 6.75 -12.80
N CYS A 66 1.67 5.60 -13.46
CA CYS A 66 2.91 4.88 -13.68
C CYS A 66 3.44 5.12 -15.09
N THR A 67 4.73 5.41 -15.21
CA THR A 67 5.40 5.73 -16.48
C THR A 67 6.54 4.76 -16.74
N ILE A 68 6.54 4.12 -17.91
CA ILE A 68 7.64 3.28 -18.38
C ILE A 68 8.76 4.21 -18.85
N LEU A 69 9.97 3.99 -18.34
CA LEU A 69 11.17 4.74 -18.70
C LEU A 69 11.89 4.07 -19.87
N THR A 70 12.21 4.88 -20.87
CA THR A 70 13.18 4.54 -21.91
C THR A 70 14.62 4.62 -21.38
N PRO A 71 15.61 4.02 -22.06
CA PRO A 71 17.01 4.11 -21.63
C PRO A 71 17.53 5.54 -21.42
N SER A 72 17.09 6.51 -22.24
CA SER A 72 17.42 7.92 -22.04
C SER A 72 16.76 8.52 -20.80
N GLN A 73 15.55 8.06 -20.45
CA GLN A 73 14.81 8.51 -19.27
C GLN A 73 15.39 8.00 -17.94
N LEU A 74 16.21 6.94 -17.97
CA LEU A 74 16.97 6.50 -16.79
C LEU A 74 18.09 7.47 -16.39
N VAL A 75 18.57 8.27 -17.35
CA VAL A 75 19.59 9.31 -17.09
C VAL A 75 18.91 10.64 -16.79
N ASN A 76 17.83 10.95 -17.51
CA ASN A 76 17.03 12.16 -17.31
C ASN A 76 15.56 11.91 -17.66
N GLU A 77 14.70 11.91 -16.64
CA GLU A 77 13.27 11.57 -16.72
C GLU A 77 12.47 12.51 -17.65
N ASP A 78 12.97 13.73 -17.94
CA ASP A 78 12.31 14.70 -18.84
C ASP A 78 12.45 14.37 -20.33
N HIS A 79 13.24 13.34 -20.67
CA HIS A 79 13.37 12.91 -22.06
C HIS A 79 12.05 12.35 -22.58
N TRP A 80 11.75 12.62 -23.84
CA TRP A 80 10.56 12.09 -24.51
C TRP A 80 10.70 10.58 -24.74
N GLY A 81 9.66 9.84 -24.36
CA GLY A 81 9.61 8.39 -24.55
C GLY A 81 8.72 7.71 -23.51
N GLY A 82 8.47 6.43 -23.73
CA GLY A 82 7.73 5.60 -22.79
C GLY A 82 6.22 5.63 -23.01
N GLY A 83 5.52 4.85 -22.20
CA GLY A 83 4.07 4.87 -22.09
C GLY A 83 3.67 5.09 -20.64
N SER A 84 2.51 5.69 -20.41
CA SER A 84 1.95 5.87 -19.07
C SER A 84 0.63 5.12 -18.92
N ILE A 85 0.34 4.71 -17.70
CA ILE A 85 -0.95 4.14 -17.30
C ILE A 85 -1.34 4.72 -15.96
N THR A 86 -2.60 5.11 -15.84
CA THR A 86 -3.16 5.65 -14.58
C THR A 86 -4.18 4.68 -14.02
N THR A 87 -4.10 4.41 -12.73
CA THR A 87 -5.09 3.57 -12.04
C THR A 87 -6.41 4.32 -11.85
N PRO A 88 -7.52 3.62 -11.57
CA PRO A 88 -8.71 4.26 -11.02
C PRO A 88 -8.40 4.97 -9.70
N LEU A 89 -9.28 5.92 -9.33
CA LEU A 89 -9.28 6.54 -8.02
C LEU A 89 -9.67 5.51 -6.96
N ILE A 90 -8.91 5.47 -5.87
CA ILE A 90 -9.12 4.62 -4.70
C ILE A 90 -9.24 5.54 -3.49
N ASP A 91 -10.32 5.40 -2.74
CA ASP A 91 -10.57 6.16 -1.51
C ASP A 91 -9.91 5.45 -0.31
N PHE A 92 -9.02 6.17 0.39
CA PHE A 92 -8.34 5.68 1.59
C PHE A 92 -8.87 6.39 2.82
N GLN A 93 -9.31 5.60 3.79
CA GLN A 93 -9.79 6.11 5.07
C GLN A 93 -8.99 5.46 6.19
N TYR A 94 -8.49 6.28 7.13
CA TYR A 94 -7.96 5.79 8.38
C TYR A 94 -9.12 5.33 9.24
N THR A 95 -9.16 4.04 9.53
CA THR A 95 -10.07 3.53 10.56
C THR A 95 -9.28 3.42 11.84
N GLU A 96 -9.64 4.24 12.83
CA GLU A 96 -9.23 4.01 14.22
C GLU A 96 -9.65 2.59 14.60
N GLU A 97 -8.66 1.72 14.85
CA GLU A 97 -8.93 0.43 15.45
C GLU A 97 -9.43 0.69 16.87
N ASN A 98 -10.76 0.70 17.07
CA ASN A 98 -11.39 0.64 18.39
C ASN A 98 -11.16 -0.74 19.05
N GLY A 99 -9.91 -1.21 19.02
CA GLY A 99 -9.42 -2.51 19.45
C GLY A 99 -8.70 -2.47 20.79
N ALA A 100 -8.84 -1.39 21.57
CA ALA A 100 -8.66 -1.53 23.00
C ALA A 100 -9.83 -2.36 23.51
N GLY A 101 -9.66 -3.69 23.57
CA GLY A 101 -10.63 -4.60 24.16
C GLY A 101 -11.16 -3.99 25.45
N SER A 102 -12.48 -3.84 25.54
CA SER A 102 -13.12 -3.12 26.64
C SER A 102 -12.57 -3.61 27.97
N VAL A 103 -12.03 -2.71 28.80
CA VAL A 103 -11.55 -3.04 30.16
C VAL A 103 -12.70 -3.26 31.15
N VAL A 104 -13.93 -2.95 30.72
CA VAL A 104 -15.15 -3.05 31.54
C VAL A 104 -15.36 -4.46 32.12
N PRO A 105 -15.24 -5.58 31.35
CA PRO A 105 -15.40 -6.93 31.89
C PRO A 105 -14.37 -7.25 32.98
N ALA A 106 -13.11 -6.79 32.83
CA ALA A 106 -12.06 -7.00 33.82
C ALA A 106 -12.35 -6.24 35.13
N LEU A 107 -12.82 -4.99 35.03
CA LEU A 107 -13.21 -4.18 36.18
C LEU A 107 -14.41 -4.77 36.92
N VAL A 108 -15.42 -5.26 36.19
CA VAL A 108 -16.60 -5.91 36.77
C VAL A 108 -16.22 -7.19 37.51
N ALA A 109 -15.32 -8.01 36.94
CA ALA A 109 -14.84 -9.23 37.58
C ALA A 109 -14.10 -8.95 38.89
N MET A 110 -13.21 -7.95 38.90
CA MET A 110 -12.47 -7.57 40.11
C MET A 110 -13.39 -7.03 41.21
N ALA A 111 -14.35 -6.17 40.86
CA ALA A 111 -15.33 -5.66 41.82
C ALA A 111 -16.19 -6.79 42.42
N GLY A 112 -16.63 -7.73 41.59
CA GLY A 112 -17.40 -8.90 42.04
C GLY A 112 -16.63 -9.75 43.04
N VAL A 113 -15.36 -10.06 42.75
CA VAL A 113 -14.49 -10.83 43.67
C VAL A 113 -14.26 -10.08 44.98
N GLY A 114 -13.99 -8.77 44.93
CA GLY A 114 -13.81 -7.94 46.13
C GLY A 114 -15.05 -7.93 47.03
N ILE A 115 -16.24 -7.81 46.45
CA ILE A 115 -17.50 -7.85 47.20
C ILE A 115 -17.72 -9.22 47.84
N LEU A 116 -17.48 -10.31 47.10
CA LEU A 116 -17.65 -11.67 47.62
C LEU A 116 -16.70 -11.97 48.79
N ILE A 117 -15.42 -11.58 48.68
CA ILE A 117 -14.44 -11.73 49.75
C ILE A 117 -14.84 -10.88 50.95
N GLY A 118 -15.24 -9.61 50.74
CA GLY A 118 -15.67 -8.72 51.80
C GLY A 118 -16.88 -9.26 52.58
N VAL A 119 -17.92 -9.75 51.88
CA VAL A 119 -19.10 -10.36 52.50
C VAL A 119 -18.74 -11.63 53.26
N PHE A 120 -17.86 -12.46 52.71
CA PHE A 120 -17.40 -13.68 53.38
C PHE A 120 -16.65 -13.38 54.68
N LEU A 121 -15.78 -12.37 54.69
CA LEU A 121 -15.03 -11.97 55.89
C LEU A 121 -15.94 -11.37 56.97
N ILE A 122 -16.92 -10.53 56.60
CA ILE A 122 -17.88 -9.94 57.55
C ILE A 122 -18.77 -11.03 58.17
N ARG A 123 -19.18 -12.05 57.40
CA ARG A 123 -20.00 -13.15 57.91
C ARG A 123 -19.26 -14.14 58.81
N ARG A 124 -17.92 -14.12 58.81
CA ARG A 124 -17.07 -15.01 59.61
C ARG A 124 -16.58 -14.37 60.92
N SER A 125 -16.75 -13.06 61.07
CA SER A 125 -16.55 -12.31 62.32
C SER A 125 -17.81 -12.34 63.19
#